data_AF-A0A8T0A3S0-F1
#
_entry.id   AF-A0A8T0A3S0-F1
#
_cell.length_a   1.000
_cell.length_b   1.000
_cell.length_c   1.000
_cell.angle_alpha   90.00
_cell.angle_beta   90.00
_cell.angle_gamma   90.00
#
_symmetry.space_group_name_H-M   'P 1'
#
loop_
_entity.id
_entity.type
_entity.pdbx_description
1 polymer ?
#
loop_
_entity_poly.entity_id
_entity_poly.type
_entity_poly.pdbx_seq_one_letter_code
_entity_poly.pdbx_strand_id
1 'polypeptide(L)'
;KIFKKMSAPRSVASGVGAAVMNKQASKYNEVEGELLLNWIKKVTGENIPINGTRDNFVKQLKDGTLLCKFANKIVPNSITKAQSKPNSTFQYMSNLELFLSFISSQGVPREEQFRAVDLVESRDLYSVCMTLNSLGRILEKQGKTHPEQVKSSEILNLGTGDQVRLRVKNSFITIYHYDVNLIKLSLNSKIIY
;
A
#
# COMPACT_ATOMS: atom_id res chain seq x y z
N LYS A 1 49.97 -1.29 -20.88
CA LYS A 1 48.99 -0.19 -20.67
C LYS A 1 47.59 -0.81 -20.67
N ILE A 2 46.99 -0.94 -19.48
CA ILE A 2 45.71 -1.61 -19.23
C ILE A 2 44.62 -0.52 -19.25
N PHE A 3 43.68 -0.57 -20.19
CA PHE A 3 42.53 0.35 -20.21
C PHE A 3 41.36 -0.25 -19.40
N LYS A 4 41.09 0.36 -18.25
CA LYS A 4 39.95 0.10 -17.37
C LYS A 4 38.71 0.78 -18.00
N LYS A 5 37.75 0.00 -18.49
CA LYS A 5 36.43 0.52 -18.90
C LYS A 5 35.67 0.96 -17.65
N MET A 6 35.64 2.26 -17.38
CA MET A 6 34.72 2.88 -16.41
C MET A 6 33.30 2.79 -16.97
N SER A 7 32.42 2.07 -16.26
CA SER A 7 30.98 2.07 -16.48
C SER A 7 30.43 3.40 -15.94
N ALA A 8 29.78 4.18 -16.80
CA ALA A 8 29.09 5.40 -16.43
C ALA A 8 27.91 5.08 -15.48
N PRO A 9 27.59 5.97 -14.51
CA PRO A 9 26.40 5.79 -13.67
C PRO A 9 25.16 5.72 -14.56
N ARG A 10 24.28 4.74 -14.29
CA ARG A 10 22.98 4.61 -14.98
C ARG A 10 22.27 5.95 -14.92
N SER A 11 21.87 6.44 -16.08
CA SER A 11 21.13 7.69 -16.25
C SER A 11 20.00 7.79 -15.23
N VAL A 12 20.07 8.85 -14.42
CA VAL A 12 18.92 9.39 -13.68
C VAL A 12 17.77 9.50 -14.66
N ALA A 13 16.66 8.80 -14.38
CA ALA A 13 15.50 8.79 -15.26
C ALA A 13 15.02 10.24 -15.48
N SER A 14 15.27 10.80 -16.66
CA SER A 14 14.79 12.10 -17.07
C SER A 14 13.74 11.89 -18.16
N GLY A 15 12.47 12.17 -17.85
CA GLY A 15 11.33 12.04 -18.78
C GLY A 15 9.99 12.03 -18.05
N VAL A 16 8.88 11.99 -18.82
CA VAL A 16 7.49 11.94 -18.31
C VAL A 16 7.30 10.80 -17.29
N GLY A 17 8.00 9.68 -17.45
CA GLY A 17 8.01 8.57 -16.49
C GLY A 17 8.55 8.95 -15.11
N ALA A 18 9.56 9.80 -15.03
CA ALA A 18 10.13 10.26 -13.75
C ALA A 18 9.20 11.24 -13.03
N ALA A 19 8.48 12.09 -13.77
CA ALA A 19 7.47 12.99 -13.20
C ALA A 19 6.26 12.21 -12.64
N VAL A 20 5.82 11.15 -13.33
CA VAL A 20 4.77 10.24 -12.83
C VAL A 20 5.23 9.47 -11.59
N MET A 21 6.46 8.94 -11.61
CA MET A 21 7.05 8.25 -10.44
C MET A 21 7.17 9.18 -9.22
N ASN A 22 7.64 10.42 -9.40
CA ASN A 22 7.70 11.40 -8.31
C ASN A 22 6.31 11.77 -7.77
N LYS A 23 5.30 11.89 -8.65
CA LYS A 23 3.91 12.20 -8.25
C LYS A 23 3.20 11.06 -7.54
N GLN A 24 3.62 9.81 -7.75
CA GLN A 24 3.11 8.66 -7.00
C GLN A 24 3.87 8.46 -5.69
N ALA A 25 5.19 8.66 -5.70
CA ALA A 25 6.00 8.59 -4.49
C ALA A 25 5.54 9.60 -3.43
N SER A 26 5.13 10.81 -3.84
CA SER A 26 4.61 11.84 -2.94
C SER A 26 3.26 11.50 -2.30
N LYS A 27 2.50 10.55 -2.86
CA LYS A 27 1.18 10.17 -2.32
C LYS A 27 1.25 9.12 -1.21
N TYR A 28 2.41 8.50 -1.01
CA TYR A 28 2.57 7.52 0.05
C TYR A 28 2.53 8.22 1.41
N ASN A 29 1.61 7.80 2.27
CA ASN A 29 1.47 8.32 3.62
C ASN A 29 2.01 7.28 4.62
N GLU A 30 3.02 7.67 5.40
CA GLU A 30 3.63 6.76 6.37
C GLU A 30 2.66 6.35 7.49
N VAL A 31 1.78 7.25 7.94
CA VAL A 31 0.77 6.92 8.93
C VAL A 31 -0.18 5.85 8.40
N GLU A 32 -0.63 5.98 7.15
CA GLU A 32 -1.45 4.95 6.50
C GLU A 32 -0.69 3.62 6.38
N GLY A 33 0.59 3.67 5.98
CA GLY A 33 1.46 2.51 5.93
C GLY A 33 1.57 1.79 7.27
N GLU A 34 1.69 2.54 8.37
CA GLU A 34 1.75 1.99 9.73
C GLU A 34 0.45 1.28 10.13
N LEU A 35 -0.71 1.89 9.87
CA LEU A 35 -2.01 1.29 10.17
C LEU A 35 -2.22 -0.01 9.39
N LEU A 36 -1.77 -0.05 8.13
CA LEU A 36 -1.82 -1.26 7.30
C LEU A 36 -0.88 -2.36 7.81
N LEU A 37 0.35 -2.02 8.21
CA LEU A 37 1.27 -2.99 8.82
C LEU A 37 0.75 -3.51 10.16
N ASN A 38 0.17 -2.64 10.98
CA ASN A 38 -0.47 -3.02 12.23
C ASN A 38 -1.66 -3.96 11.99
N TRP A 39 -2.48 -3.71 10.98
CA TRP A 39 -3.56 -4.60 10.58
C TRP A 39 -3.06 -5.99 10.17
N ILE A 40 -2.05 -6.03 9.29
CA ILE A 40 -1.44 -7.29 8.85
C ILE A 40 -0.85 -8.04 10.05
N LYS A 41 -0.14 -7.35 10.96
CA LYS A 41 0.38 -7.90 12.20
C LYS A 41 -0.71 -8.54 13.06
N LYS A 42 -1.81 -7.83 13.31
CA LYS A 42 -2.93 -8.33 14.12
C LYS A 42 -3.56 -9.59 13.52
N VAL A 43 -3.75 -9.62 12.20
CA VAL A 43 -4.39 -10.76 11.52
C VAL A 43 -3.45 -11.96 11.39
N THR A 44 -2.16 -11.72 11.14
CA THR A 44 -1.17 -12.79 11.00
C THR A 44 -0.69 -13.35 12.34
N GLY A 45 -0.63 -12.51 13.37
CA GLY A 45 0.04 -12.81 14.64
C GLY A 45 1.57 -12.69 14.57
N GLU A 46 2.12 -12.22 13.44
CA GLU A 46 3.57 -12.10 13.24
C GLU A 46 4.15 -10.89 13.98
N ASN A 47 5.31 -11.06 14.61
CA ASN A 47 5.98 -9.95 15.27
C ASN A 47 6.85 -9.16 14.29
N ILE A 48 6.22 -8.23 13.57
CA ILE A 48 6.89 -7.34 12.63
C ILE A 48 6.99 -5.90 13.18
N PRO A 49 8.02 -5.13 12.77
CA PRO A 49 8.03 -3.68 12.94
C PRO A 49 6.89 -3.03 12.14
N ILE A 50 6.10 -2.18 12.80
CA ILE A 50 4.92 -1.55 12.19
C ILE A 50 5.13 -0.10 11.75
N ASN A 51 6.31 0.50 11.99
CA ASN A 51 6.54 1.87 11.55
C ASN A 51 6.30 1.99 10.04
N GLY A 52 5.56 3.01 9.62
CA GLY A 52 5.15 3.14 8.23
C GLY A 52 6.18 3.80 7.32
N THR A 53 7.46 3.82 7.70
CA THR A 53 8.51 4.32 6.81
C THR A 53 8.54 3.51 5.53
N ARG A 54 8.82 4.17 4.40
CA ARG A 54 8.86 3.50 3.08
C ARG A 54 9.74 2.25 3.09
N ASP A 55 10.93 2.36 3.68
CA ASP A 55 11.90 1.27 3.76
C ASP A 55 11.37 0.09 4.57
N ASN A 56 10.72 0.35 5.72
CA ASN A 56 10.13 -0.72 6.51
C ASN A 56 8.95 -1.36 5.78
N PHE A 57 8.05 -0.55 5.21
CA PHE A 57 6.89 -1.05 4.48
C PHE A 57 7.29 -1.96 3.31
N VAL A 58 8.29 -1.56 2.53
CA VAL A 58 8.89 -2.41 1.49
C VAL A 58 9.48 -3.66 2.10
N LYS A 59 10.31 -3.54 3.14
CA LYS A 59 10.97 -4.68 3.77
C LYS A 59 9.98 -5.75 4.26
N GLN A 60 8.83 -5.35 4.81
CA GLN A 60 7.83 -6.30 5.31
C GLN A 60 7.02 -6.97 4.21
N LEU A 61 6.80 -6.31 3.06
CA LEU A 61 5.82 -6.77 2.06
C LEU A 61 6.45 -7.26 0.74
N LYS A 62 7.68 -6.83 0.43
CA LYS A 62 8.32 -6.99 -0.89
C LYS A 62 8.44 -8.43 -1.37
N ASP A 63 8.68 -9.37 -0.48
CA ASP A 63 8.86 -10.77 -0.84
C ASP A 63 7.54 -11.55 -1.03
N GLY A 64 6.42 -10.90 -0.71
CA GLY A 64 5.07 -11.45 -0.78
C GLY A 64 4.75 -12.51 0.27
N THR A 65 5.71 -13.00 1.05
CA THR A 65 5.48 -14.10 2.00
C THR A 65 4.52 -13.69 3.11
N LEU A 66 4.69 -12.48 3.67
CA LEU A 66 3.77 -11.95 4.69
C LEU A 66 2.35 -11.74 4.15
N LEU A 67 2.22 -11.26 2.91
CA LEU A 67 0.92 -11.07 2.24
C LEU A 67 0.21 -12.40 1.98
N CYS A 68 0.93 -13.45 1.57
CA CYS A 68 0.35 -14.77 1.42
C CYS A 68 -0.12 -15.37 2.76
N LYS A 69 0.66 -15.20 3.83
CA LYS A 69 0.25 -15.60 5.19
C LYS A 69 -1.00 -14.84 5.64
N PHE A 70 -1.05 -13.55 5.38
CA PHE A 70 -2.19 -12.70 5.67
C PHE A 70 -3.46 -13.17 4.95
N ALA A 71 -3.38 -13.48 3.65
CA ALA A 71 -4.48 -14.08 2.90
C ALA A 71 -4.98 -15.39 3.52
N ASN A 72 -4.06 -16.29 3.88
CA ASN A 72 -4.39 -17.56 4.53
C ASN A 72 -5.04 -17.42 5.92
N LYS A 73 -4.84 -16.28 6.60
CA LYS A 73 -5.51 -15.99 7.87
C LYS A 73 -6.91 -15.43 7.68
N ILE A 74 -7.18 -14.77 6.55
CA ILE A 74 -8.52 -14.30 6.18
C ILE A 74 -9.37 -15.45 5.65
N VAL A 75 -8.81 -16.25 4.75
CA VAL A 75 -9.43 -17.46 4.20
C VAL A 75 -8.43 -18.60 4.31
N PRO A 76 -8.66 -19.58 5.22
CA PRO A 76 -7.78 -20.72 5.41
C PRO A 76 -7.50 -21.46 4.10
N ASN A 77 -6.23 -21.82 3.88
CA ASN A 77 -5.75 -22.60 2.72
C ASN A 77 -6.03 -21.96 1.34
N SER A 78 -6.22 -20.64 1.27
CA SER A 78 -6.43 -19.93 0.00
C SER A 78 -5.18 -19.85 -0.88
N ILE A 79 -4.00 -19.82 -0.27
CA ILE A 79 -2.71 -19.81 -0.96
C ILE A 79 -1.81 -20.93 -0.42
N THR A 80 -1.70 -22.02 -1.18
CA THR A 80 -0.91 -23.21 -0.78
C THR A 80 0.48 -23.27 -1.43
N LYS A 81 0.71 -22.54 -2.52
CA LYS A 81 1.94 -22.62 -3.35
C LYS A 81 2.98 -21.52 -3.05
N ALA A 82 2.75 -20.71 -2.02
CA ALA A 82 3.66 -19.62 -1.68
C ALA A 82 5.03 -20.13 -1.25
N GLN A 83 6.08 -19.50 -1.77
CA GLN A 83 7.46 -19.75 -1.37
C GLN A 83 7.67 -19.21 0.04
N SER A 84 8.05 -20.09 0.98
CA SER A 84 8.20 -19.74 2.39
C SER A 84 9.47 -18.93 2.70
N LYS A 85 10.53 -19.12 1.90
CA LYS A 85 11.80 -18.40 2.02
C LYS A 85 12.30 -17.98 0.64
N PRO A 86 11.63 -17.02 0.00
CA PRO A 86 12.00 -16.60 -1.34
C PRO A 86 13.37 -15.91 -1.33
N ASN A 87 14.23 -16.23 -2.30
CA ASN A 87 15.62 -15.75 -2.39
C ASN A 87 15.94 -15.05 -3.72
N SER A 88 14.93 -14.88 -4.58
CA SER A 88 15.09 -14.26 -5.89
C SER A 88 13.88 -13.40 -6.24
N THR A 89 14.10 -12.39 -7.07
CA THR A 89 13.04 -11.52 -7.58
C THR A 89 11.90 -12.30 -8.24
N PHE A 90 12.21 -13.39 -8.96
CA PHE A 90 11.20 -14.24 -9.57
C PHE A 90 10.27 -14.88 -8.53
N GLN A 91 10.81 -15.35 -7.41
CA GLN A 91 10.01 -15.90 -6.32
C GLN A 91 9.19 -14.83 -5.59
N TYR A 92 9.73 -13.61 -5.44
CA TYR A 92 8.96 -12.47 -4.91
C TYR A 92 7.74 -12.17 -5.79
N MET A 93 7.96 -12.04 -7.10
CA MET A 93 6.86 -11.83 -8.05
C MET A 93 5.82 -12.95 -7.95
N SER A 94 6.25 -14.22 -7.94
CA SER A 94 5.35 -15.36 -7.85
C SER A 94 4.45 -15.33 -6.59
N ASN A 95 5.02 -15.02 -5.42
CA ASN A 95 4.24 -14.85 -4.19
C ASN A 95 3.25 -13.68 -4.28
N LEU A 96 3.68 -12.54 -4.83
CA LEU A 96 2.81 -11.38 -5.00
C LEU A 96 1.66 -11.67 -5.96
N GLU A 97 1.90 -12.36 -7.08
CA GLU A 97 0.85 -12.76 -8.02
C GLU A 97 -0.17 -13.72 -7.37
N LEU A 98 0.28 -14.63 -6.49
CA LEU A 98 -0.64 -15.46 -5.70
C LEU A 98 -1.54 -14.62 -4.79
N PHE A 99 -0.98 -13.60 -4.13
CA PHE A 99 -1.76 -12.66 -3.33
C PHE A 99 -2.74 -11.82 -4.17
N LEU A 100 -2.31 -11.33 -5.33
CA LEU A 100 -3.16 -10.56 -6.26
C LEU A 100 -4.34 -11.41 -6.79
N SER A 101 -4.09 -12.68 -7.08
CA SER A 101 -5.15 -13.64 -7.43
C SER A 101 -6.13 -13.85 -6.28
N PHE A 102 -5.63 -14.00 -5.05
CA PHE A 102 -6.47 -14.12 -3.87
C PHE A 102 -7.39 -12.90 -3.70
N ILE A 103 -6.87 -11.67 -3.71
CA ILE A 103 -7.70 -10.47 -3.51
C ILE A 103 -8.70 -10.25 -4.65
N SER A 104 -8.35 -10.67 -5.88
CA SER A 104 -9.28 -10.68 -7.01
C SER A 104 -10.47 -11.59 -6.71
N SER A 105 -10.23 -12.78 -6.13
CA SER A 105 -11.31 -13.70 -5.72
C SER A 105 -12.18 -13.14 -4.59
N GLN A 106 -11.65 -12.22 -3.76
CA GLN A 106 -12.42 -11.53 -2.74
C GLN A 106 -13.27 -10.39 -3.32
N GLY A 107 -13.01 -9.97 -4.56
CA GLY A 107 -13.75 -8.91 -5.26
C GLY A 107 -13.02 -7.56 -5.32
N VAL A 108 -11.71 -7.51 -5.03
CA VAL A 108 -10.93 -6.28 -5.22
C VAL A 108 -10.85 -5.97 -6.72
N PRO A 109 -11.34 -4.81 -7.18
CA PRO A 109 -11.38 -4.49 -8.59
C PRO A 109 -9.96 -4.27 -9.15
N ARG A 110 -9.74 -4.65 -10.41
CA ARG A 110 -8.41 -4.69 -11.03
C ARG A 110 -7.71 -3.33 -11.05
N GLU A 111 -8.47 -2.26 -11.21
CA GLU A 111 -8.00 -0.86 -11.19
C GLU A 111 -7.51 -0.39 -9.82
N GLU A 112 -7.90 -1.08 -8.74
CA GLU A 112 -7.40 -0.81 -7.38
C GLU A 112 -6.30 -1.80 -6.96
N GLN A 113 -5.85 -2.69 -7.84
CA GLN A 113 -4.75 -3.63 -7.60
C GLN A 113 -3.40 -3.03 -8.01
N PHE A 114 -2.40 -3.15 -7.12
CA PHE A 114 -1.02 -2.87 -7.46
C PHE A 114 -0.45 -3.97 -8.39
N ARG A 115 0.68 -3.68 -9.04
CA ARG A 115 1.43 -4.69 -9.81
C ARG A 115 2.61 -5.19 -8.99
N ALA A 116 2.89 -6.49 -9.01
CA ALA A 116 3.98 -7.09 -8.25
C ALA A 116 5.33 -6.36 -8.47
N VAL A 117 5.62 -5.97 -9.72
CA VAL A 117 6.84 -5.22 -10.07
C VAL A 117 6.95 -3.87 -9.36
N ASP A 118 5.84 -3.18 -9.12
CA ASP A 118 5.86 -1.87 -8.49
C ASP A 118 6.23 -1.95 -7.00
N LEU A 119 5.87 -3.03 -6.31
CA LEU A 119 6.28 -3.27 -4.93
C LEU A 119 7.72 -3.78 -4.86
N VAL A 120 8.10 -4.72 -5.74
CA VAL A 120 9.46 -5.26 -5.78
C VAL A 120 10.50 -4.19 -6.07
N GLU A 121 10.23 -3.31 -7.03
CA GLU A 121 11.11 -2.18 -7.37
C GLU A 121 10.80 -0.91 -6.56
N SER A 122 9.82 -0.98 -5.65
CA SER A 122 9.44 0.12 -4.75
C SER A 122 9.06 1.42 -5.47
N ARG A 123 8.44 1.30 -6.65
CA ARG A 123 8.06 2.41 -7.53
C ARG A 123 6.76 3.08 -7.11
N ASP A 124 5.79 2.30 -6.64
CA ASP A 124 4.46 2.82 -6.30
C ASP A 124 3.89 2.12 -5.07
N LEU A 125 4.31 2.58 -3.88
CA LEU A 125 3.80 2.07 -2.61
C LEU A 125 2.38 2.57 -2.31
N TYR A 126 1.96 3.67 -2.96
CA TYR A 126 0.61 4.20 -2.81
C TYR A 126 -0.43 3.24 -3.38
N SER A 127 -0.19 2.64 -4.56
CA SER A 127 -1.11 1.61 -5.08
C SER A 127 -1.19 0.39 -4.17
N VAL A 128 -0.10 -0.02 -3.52
CA VAL A 128 -0.13 -1.12 -2.52
C VAL A 128 -1.05 -0.77 -1.36
N CYS A 129 -0.97 0.45 -0.82
CA CYS A 129 -1.86 0.92 0.23
C CYS A 129 -3.33 0.93 -0.24
N MET A 130 -3.58 1.44 -1.44
CA MET A 130 -4.91 1.46 -2.06
C MET A 130 -5.51 0.05 -2.20
N THR A 131 -4.72 -0.92 -2.63
CA THR A 131 -5.15 -2.31 -2.75
C THR A 131 -5.52 -2.92 -1.40
N LEU A 132 -4.67 -2.75 -0.39
CA LEU A 132 -4.92 -3.28 0.95
C LEU A 132 -6.15 -2.64 1.59
N ASN A 133 -6.33 -1.33 1.41
CA ASN A 133 -7.56 -0.65 1.85
C ASN A 133 -8.79 -1.16 1.09
N SER A 134 -8.70 -1.37 -0.22
CA SER A 134 -9.81 -1.93 -0.99
C SER A 134 -10.24 -3.30 -0.47
N LEU A 135 -9.27 -4.17 -0.20
CA LEU A 135 -9.51 -5.45 0.45
C LEU A 135 -10.17 -5.26 1.83
N GLY A 136 -9.64 -4.36 2.67
CA GLY A 136 -10.20 -4.05 3.99
C GLY A 136 -11.67 -3.64 3.93
N ARG A 137 -12.06 -2.80 2.95
CA ARG A 137 -13.47 -2.40 2.75
C ARG A 137 -14.37 -3.57 2.40
N ILE A 138 -13.88 -4.48 1.55
CA ILE A 138 -14.63 -5.66 1.13
C ILE A 138 -14.80 -6.62 2.31
N LEU A 139 -13.72 -6.87 3.05
CA LEU A 139 -13.74 -7.76 4.22
C LEU A 139 -14.65 -7.21 5.32
N GLU A 140 -14.65 -5.90 5.55
CA GLU A 140 -15.55 -5.26 6.50
C GLU A 140 -17.03 -5.46 6.13
N LYS A 141 -17.38 -5.29 4.84
CA LYS A 141 -18.75 -5.57 4.36
C LYS A 141 -19.16 -7.03 4.57
N GLN A 142 -18.19 -7.94 4.64
CA GLN A 142 -18.39 -9.35 4.96
C GLN A 142 -18.38 -9.63 6.49
N GLY A 143 -18.30 -8.60 7.34
CA GLY A 143 -18.20 -8.75 8.80
C GLY A 143 -16.85 -9.29 9.29
N LYS A 144 -15.80 -9.17 8.48
CA LYS A 144 -14.44 -9.63 8.79
C LYS A 144 -13.53 -8.45 9.18
N THR A 145 -12.24 -8.75 9.34
CA THR A 145 -11.18 -7.80 9.70
C THR A 145 -10.99 -6.67 8.69
N HIS A 146 -10.58 -5.50 9.17
CA HIS A 146 -10.25 -4.32 8.36
C HIS A 146 -9.17 -3.48 9.07
N PRO A 147 -8.41 -2.64 8.35
CA PRO A 147 -7.42 -1.78 8.98
C PRO A 147 -8.09 -0.66 9.79
N GLU A 148 -7.35 -0.15 10.78
CA GLU A 148 -7.68 1.09 11.47
C GLU A 148 -7.57 2.28 10.51
N GLN A 149 -8.22 3.40 10.86
CA GLN A 149 -8.32 4.56 9.99
C GLN A 149 -7.42 5.70 10.48
N VAL A 150 -6.84 6.44 9.53
CA VAL A 150 -6.13 7.68 9.84
C VAL A 150 -7.11 8.66 10.48
N LYS A 151 -6.77 9.17 11.66
CA LYS A 151 -7.62 10.10 12.39
C LYS A 151 -7.65 11.47 11.69
N SER A 152 -8.78 12.16 11.75
CA SER A 152 -8.95 13.49 11.14
C SER A 152 -7.89 14.51 11.55
N SER A 153 -7.34 14.41 12.76
CA SER A 153 -6.27 15.27 13.27
C SER A 153 -4.92 15.06 12.56
N GLU A 154 -4.63 13.84 12.12
CA GLU A 154 -3.38 13.49 11.43
C GLU A 154 -3.43 13.89 9.96
N ILE A 155 -4.64 13.97 9.40
CA ILE A 155 -4.91 14.44 8.03
C ILE A 155 -4.58 15.93 7.86
N LEU A 156 -4.70 16.71 8.95
CA LEU A 156 -4.42 18.15 8.97
C LEU A 156 -2.92 18.48 8.94
N ASN A 157 -2.05 17.48 9.17
CA ASN A 157 -0.58 17.64 9.17
C ASN A 157 0.06 17.18 7.86
N LEU A 158 -0.74 16.83 6.85
CA LEU A 158 -0.23 16.36 5.56
C LEU A 158 0.19 17.53 4.67
N GLY A 159 1.15 17.25 3.78
CA GLY A 159 1.68 18.23 2.86
C GLY A 159 0.61 18.71 1.88
N THR A 160 0.72 19.96 1.44
CA THR A 160 -0.15 20.48 0.39
C THR A 160 0.04 19.65 -0.89
N GLY A 161 -1.05 19.08 -1.42
CA GLY A 161 -1.02 18.17 -2.58
C GLY A 161 -1.18 16.68 -2.26
N ASP A 162 -1.16 16.30 -0.99
CA ASP A 162 -1.37 14.91 -0.57
C ASP A 162 -2.85 14.50 -0.73
N GLN A 163 -3.08 13.22 -1.03
CA GLN A 163 -4.41 12.65 -1.12
C GLN A 163 -4.67 11.82 0.12
N VAL A 164 -5.83 12.02 0.74
CA VAL A 164 -6.26 11.20 1.88
C VAL A 164 -7.61 10.64 1.62
N ARG A 165 -7.73 9.33 1.85
CA ARG A 165 -9.01 8.64 1.74
C ARG A 165 -9.67 8.59 3.10
N LEU A 166 -10.66 9.45 3.26
CA LEU A 166 -11.49 9.49 4.45
C LEU A 166 -12.69 8.57 4.29
N ARG A 167 -13.06 7.91 5.38
CA ARG A 167 -14.37 7.27 5.46
C ARG A 167 -15.39 8.25 6.00
N VAL A 168 -16.51 8.37 5.30
CA VAL A 168 -17.69 9.11 5.75
C VAL A 168 -18.86 8.14 5.64
N LYS A 169 -19.41 7.72 6.79
CA LYS A 169 -20.47 6.70 6.88
C LYS A 169 -20.07 5.40 6.12
N ASN A 170 -20.90 4.94 5.19
CA ASN A 170 -20.67 3.73 4.38
C ASN A 170 -19.86 4.00 3.10
N SER A 171 -19.24 5.18 2.97
CA SER A 171 -18.52 5.61 1.76
C SER A 171 -17.11 6.10 2.07
N PHE A 172 -16.25 6.07 1.05
CA PHE A 172 -14.92 6.65 1.12
C PHE A 172 -14.82 7.83 0.18
N ILE A 173 -14.30 8.94 0.69
CA ILE A 173 -14.06 10.18 -0.05
C ILE A 173 -12.55 10.39 -0.11
N THR A 174 -12.01 10.47 -1.32
CA THR A 174 -10.64 10.93 -1.53
C THR A 174 -10.65 12.46 -1.50
N ILE A 175 -9.97 13.05 -0.53
CA ILE A 175 -9.78 14.49 -0.43
C ILE A 175 -8.40 14.83 -0.98
N TYR A 176 -8.36 15.82 -1.87
CA TYR A 176 -7.13 16.45 -2.32
C TYR A 176 -6.80 17.59 -1.35
N HIS A 177 -5.61 17.56 -0.75
CA HIS A 177 -5.17 18.58 0.18
C HIS A 177 -4.80 19.88 -0.56
N TYR A 178 -5.82 20.66 -0.95
CA TYR A 178 -5.68 22.06 -1.33
C TYR A 178 -6.04 22.91 -0.11
N ASP A 179 -5.02 23.38 0.60
CA ASP A 179 -5.14 24.27 1.76
C ASP A 179 -5.89 23.68 2.99
N VAL A 180 -5.22 23.67 4.14
CA VAL A 180 -5.73 23.13 5.43
C VAL A 180 -7.09 23.76 5.83
N ASN A 181 -7.34 24.99 5.38
CA ASN A 181 -8.56 25.75 5.69
C ASN A 181 -9.82 25.23 4.94
N LEU A 182 -9.68 24.70 3.72
CA LEU A 182 -10.81 24.13 2.96
C LEU A 182 -11.25 22.77 3.51
N ILE A 183 -10.32 21.99 4.09
CA ILE A 183 -10.61 20.71 4.74
C ILE A 183 -11.45 20.93 6.01
N LYS A 184 -11.14 21.96 6.82
CA LYS A 184 -11.95 22.32 8.00
C LYS A 184 -13.40 22.65 7.63
N LEU A 185 -13.60 23.39 6.54
CA LEU A 185 -14.93 23.73 6.03
C LEU A 185 -15.69 22.50 5.49
N SER A 186 -15.01 21.60 4.77
CA SER A 186 -15.60 20.36 4.22
C SER A 186 -15.94 19.32 5.28
N LEU A 187 -15.10 19.16 6.31
CA LEU A 187 -15.36 18.26 7.43
C LEU A 187 -16.50 18.78 8.32
N ASN A 188 -16.50 20.07 8.64
CA ASN A 188 -17.59 20.66 9.44
C ASN A 188 -18.94 20.63 8.72
N SER A 189 -18.97 20.67 7.38
CA SER A 189 -20.21 20.62 6.60
C SER A 189 -20.73 19.21 6.30
N LYS A 190 -19.88 18.17 6.35
CA LYS A 190 -20.27 16.76 6.12
C LYS A 190 -20.44 15.94 7.40
N ILE A 191 -20.01 16.45 8.55
CA ILE A 191 -20.24 15.84 9.87
C ILE A 191 -21.58 16.32 10.48
N ILE A 192 -22.18 17.38 9.91
CA ILE A 192 -23.55 17.78 10.21
C ILE A 192 -24.45 17.09 9.16
N TYR A 193 -25.33 16.20 9.65
CA TYR A 193 -26.28 15.30 8.94
C TYR A 193 -25.77 13.90 8.56
#